data_AF-A0A7R7BYL8-F1
#
_entry.id   AF-A0A7R7BYL8-F1
#
_cell.length_a   1.000
_cell.length_b   1.000
_cell.length_c   1.000
_cell.angle_alpha   90.00
_cell.angle_beta   90.00
_cell.angle_gamma   90.00
#
_symmetry.space_group_name_H-M   'P 1'
#
loop_
_entity.id
_entity.type
_entity.pdbx_description
1 polymer ?
#
loop_
_entity_poly.entity_id
_entity_poly.type
_entity_poly.pdbx_seq_one_letter_code
_entity_poly.pdbx_strand_id
1 'polypeptide(L)'
;MAAMKRPAPGFGKPGSIDPGRLMKLPLAMQAEGIRLLFEMGLTASQVKARLGLSTGTINQILDKARPFTRGGDVNVVAEGM
;
A
#
# COMPACT_ATOMS: atom_id res chain seq x y z
N MET A 1 -7.65 31.11 13.86
CA MET A 1 -7.79 29.89 13.03
C MET A 1 -6.68 28.93 13.43
N ALA A 2 -6.99 27.89 14.20
CA ALA A 2 -5.98 26.91 14.61
C ALA A 2 -5.60 26.03 13.40
N ALA A 3 -4.33 26.07 12.99
CA ALA A 3 -3.81 25.18 11.97
C ALA A 3 -3.89 23.74 12.50
N MET A 4 -4.78 22.92 11.91
CA MET A 4 -4.85 21.49 12.18
C MET A 4 -3.45 20.88 11.97
N LYS A 5 -2.83 20.46 13.06
CA LYS A 5 -1.54 19.76 13.06
C LYS A 5 -1.74 18.41 12.36
N ARG A 6 -1.56 18.38 11.03
CA ARG A 6 -1.59 17.11 10.29
C ARG A 6 -0.34 16.33 10.74
N PRO A 7 -0.47 15.07 11.21
CA PRO A 7 0.68 14.28 11.56
C PRO A 7 1.62 14.19 10.35
N ALA A 8 2.92 14.34 10.59
CA ALA A 8 3.91 14.13 9.53
C ALA A 8 3.70 12.74 8.90
N PRO A 9 3.85 12.58 7.58
CA PRO A 9 3.81 11.27 6.95
C PRO A 9 4.97 10.44 7.51
N GLY A 10 4.67 9.61 8.50
CA GLY A 10 5.60 8.62 9.05
C GLY A 10 5.51 7.32 8.27
N PHE A 11 6.55 6.49 8.37
CA PHE A 11 6.43 5.08 8.00
C PHE A 11 5.22 4.49 8.77
N GLY A 12 4.29 3.86 8.05
CA GLY A 12 3.15 3.20 8.68
C GLY A 12 3.64 2.19 9.71
N LYS A 13 2.98 2.08 10.86
CA LYS A 13 3.34 1.06 11.85
C LYS A 13 3.06 -0.33 11.24
N PRO A 14 3.90 -1.35 11.51
CA PRO A 14 3.55 -2.74 11.20
C PRO A 14 2.14 -3.03 11.72
N GLY A 15 1.22 -3.41 10.83
CA GLY A 15 -0.19 -3.57 11.16
C GLY A 15 -1.11 -2.35 10.93
N SER A 16 -0.65 -1.29 10.25
CA SER A 16 -1.48 -0.12 9.87
C SER A 16 -2.23 -0.29 8.55
N ILE A 17 -2.01 -1.40 7.82
CA ILE A 17 -2.79 -1.72 6.63
C ILE A 17 -4.15 -2.20 7.11
N ASP A 18 -5.13 -1.30 7.05
CA ASP A 18 -6.55 -1.57 7.33
C ASP A 18 -7.38 -1.40 6.04
N PRO A 19 -8.56 -2.05 5.97
CA PRO A 19 -9.39 -2.07 4.76
C PRO A 19 -9.81 -0.68 4.31
N GLY A 20 -10.22 0.16 5.27
CA GLY A 20 -10.79 1.49 5.01
C GLY A 20 -9.76 2.46 4.47
N ARG A 21 -8.49 2.30 4.85
CA ARG A 21 -7.38 3.08 4.27
C ARG A 21 -6.91 2.49 2.95
N LEU A 22 -6.77 1.16 2.85
CA LEU A 22 -6.29 0.49 1.64
C LEU A 22 -7.14 0.86 0.43
N MET A 23 -8.48 0.77 0.56
CA MET A 23 -9.41 1.02 -0.55
C MET A 23 -9.45 2.47 -1.03
N LYS A 24 -8.87 3.41 -0.28
CA LYS A 24 -8.74 4.83 -0.67
C LYS A 24 -7.47 5.11 -1.46
N LEU A 25 -6.54 4.16 -1.53
CA LEU A 25 -5.29 4.32 -2.25
C LEU A 25 -5.50 4.06 -3.75
N PRO A 26 -4.64 4.60 -4.63
CA PRO A 26 -4.56 4.19 -6.03
C PRO A 26 -4.40 2.67 -6.16
N LEU A 27 -4.99 2.06 -7.18
CA LEU A 27 -5.00 0.60 -7.37
C LEU A 27 -3.62 -0.06 -7.23
N ALA A 28 -2.59 0.57 -7.79
CA ALA A 28 -1.23 0.06 -7.72
C ALA A 28 -0.71 0.03 -6.27
N MET A 29 -0.99 1.06 -5.46
CA MET A 29 -0.66 1.06 -4.03
C MET A 29 -1.50 0.06 -3.22
N GLN A 30 -2.74 -0.23 -3.65
CA GLN A 30 -3.54 -1.29 -3.03
C GLN A 30 -2.87 -2.65 -3.21
N ALA A 31 -2.42 -2.94 -4.44
CA ALA A 31 -1.72 -4.19 -4.75
C ALA A 31 -0.39 -4.30 -4.01
N GLU A 32 0.39 -3.23 -3.93
CA GLU A 32 1.62 -3.23 -3.11
C GLU A 32 1.32 -3.48 -1.62
N GLY A 33 0.28 -2.85 -1.07
CA GLY A 33 -0.16 -3.12 0.30
C GLY A 33 -0.51 -4.58 0.54
N ILE A 34 -1.16 -5.24 -0.43
CA ILE A 34 -1.48 -6.67 -0.36
C ILE A 34 -0.21 -7.53 -0.47
N ARG A 35 0.69 -7.23 -1.41
CA ARG A 35 1.98 -7.95 -1.60
C ARG A 35 2.83 -7.91 -0.33
N LEU A 36 2.93 -6.75 0.31
CA LEU A 36 3.67 -6.59 1.57
C LEU A 36 3.12 -7.47 2.70
N LEU A 37 1.80 -7.70 2.77
CA LEU A 37 1.23 -8.62 3.76
C LEU A 37 1.71 -10.06 3.52
N PHE A 38 1.78 -10.49 2.25
CA PHE A 38 2.32 -11.80 1.91
C PHE A 38 3.83 -11.91 2.17
N GLU A 39 4.61 -10.87 1.86
CA GLU A 39 6.04 -10.81 2.15
C GLU A 39 6.35 -10.87 3.65
N MET A 40 5.45 -10.33 4.50
CA MET A 40 5.51 -10.49 5.95
C MET A 40 5.10 -11.91 6.44
N GLY A 41 4.79 -12.84 5.52
CA GLY A 41 4.49 -14.23 5.83
C GLY A 41 3.02 -14.52 6.17
N LEU A 42 2.09 -13.57 5.94
CA LEU A 42 0.67 -13.85 6.17
C LEU A 42 0.14 -14.81 5.11
N THR A 43 -0.66 -15.78 5.55
CA THR A 43 -1.39 -16.67 4.64
C THR A 43 -2.55 -15.95 3.96
N ALA A 44 -3.06 -16.51 2.85
CA ALA A 44 -4.22 -15.95 2.17
C ALA A 44 -5.45 -15.79 3.09
N SER A 45 -5.67 -16.72 4.04
CA SER A 45 -6.76 -16.62 5.01
C SER A 45 -6.54 -15.47 6.00
N GLN A 46 -5.30 -15.26 6.47
CA GLN A 46 -4.95 -14.14 7.34
C GLN A 46 -5.06 -12.79 6.61
N VAL A 47 -4.62 -12.70 5.36
CA VAL A 47 -4.78 -11.50 4.52
C VAL A 47 -6.26 -11.17 4.33
N LYS A 48 -7.10 -12.16 4.01
CA LYS A 48 -8.55 -11.98 3.90
C LYS A 48 -9.17 -11.48 5.21
N ALA A 49 -8.87 -12.13 6.32
CA ALA A 49 -9.39 -11.75 7.63
C ALA A 49 -8.97 -10.32 8.00
N ARG A 50 -7.73 -9.93 7.65
CA ARG A 50 -7.18 -8.61 7.91
C ARG A 50 -7.79 -7.52 7.04
N LEU A 51 -8.06 -7.82 5.76
CA LEU A 51 -8.57 -6.85 4.80
C LEU A 51 -10.10 -6.85 4.69
N GLY A 52 -10.79 -7.85 5.24
CA GLY A 52 -12.25 -7.99 5.07
C GLY A 52 -12.67 -8.18 3.62
N LEU A 53 -11.77 -8.65 2.75
CA LEU A 53 -12.00 -8.81 1.32
C LEU A 53 -12.20 -10.28 0.94
N SER A 54 -12.99 -10.49 -0.11
CA SER A 54 -13.09 -11.79 -0.75
C SER A 54 -11.79 -12.15 -1.47
N THR A 55 -11.54 -13.46 -1.66
CA THR A 55 -10.41 -13.93 -2.46
C THR A 55 -10.45 -13.36 -3.88
N GLY A 56 -11.64 -13.30 -4.49
CA GLY A 56 -11.82 -12.76 -5.85
C GLY A 56 -11.44 -11.29 -5.95
N THR A 57 -11.81 -10.47 -4.95
CA THR A 57 -11.44 -9.06 -4.89
C THR A 57 -9.94 -8.87 -4.75
N ILE A 58 -9.29 -9.65 -3.89
CA ILE A 58 -7.82 -9.63 -3.72
C ILE A 58 -7.14 -9.98 -5.04
N ASN A 59 -7.56 -11.07 -5.69
CA ASN A 59 -6.99 -11.49 -6.96
C ASN A 59 -7.19 -10.44 -8.06
N GLN A 60 -8.38 -9.84 -8.12
CA GLN A 60 -8.67 -8.79 -9.09
C GLN A 60 -7.80 -7.54 -8.90
N ILE A 61 -7.51 -7.17 -7.65
CA ILE A 61 -6.61 -6.04 -7.36
C ILE A 61 -5.18 -6.39 -7.80
N LEU A 62 -4.70 -7.58 -7.46
CA LEU A 62 -3.34 -8.03 -7.79
C LEU A 62 -3.13 -8.18 -9.31
N ASP A 63 -4.14 -8.68 -10.03
CA ASP A 63 -4.11 -8.91 -11.48
C ASP A 63 -4.17 -7.59 -12.27
N LYS A 64 -5.04 -6.66 -11.88
CA LYS A 64 -5.24 -5.40 -12.60
C LYS A 64 -4.21 -4.32 -12.29
N ALA A 65 -3.47 -4.47 -11.19
CA ALA A 65 -2.46 -3.50 -10.80
C ALA A 65 -1.20 -3.62 -11.68
N ARG A 66 -0.95 -2.58 -12.47
CA ARG A 66 0.38 -2.36 -13.05
C ARG A 66 1.40 -2.08 -11.95
N PRO A 67 2.70 -2.38 -12.16
CA PRO A 67 3.75 -2.04 -11.21
C PRO A 67 3.63 -0.57 -10.79
N PHE A 68 3.60 -0.31 -9.47
CA PHE A 68 3.57 1.05 -8.97
C PHE A 68 4.98 1.65 -9.06
N THR A 69 5.20 2.60 -9.96
CA THR A 69 6.39 3.46 -9.88
C THR A 69 6.12 4.54 -8.85
N ARG A 70 6.84 4.53 -7.73
CA ARG A 70 6.76 5.60 -6.75
C ARG A 70 7.26 6.87 -7.44
N GLY A 71 6.53 7.99 -7.32
CA GLY A 71 6.88 9.27 -7.97
C GLY A 71 8.20 9.92 -7.52
N GLY A 72 9.07 9.17 -6.81
CA GLY A 72 10.42 9.54 -6.42
C GLY A 72 11.51 8.59 -6.95
N ASP A 73 11.16 7.50 -7.66
CA ASP A 73 12.09 6.65 -8.42
C ASP A 73 12.53 7.32 -9.74
N VAL A 74 12.62 8.65 -9.74
CA VAL A 74 13.53 9.29 -10.68
C VAL A 74 14.91 8.97 -10.14
N ASN A 75 15.70 8.23 -10.91
CA ASN A 75 17.14 8.23 -10.71
C ASN A 75 17.56 9.70 -10.68
N VAL A 76 17.80 10.25 -9.50
CA VAL A 76 18.70 11.38 -9.36
C VAL A 76 20.06 10.77 -9.63
N VAL A 77 20.33 10.46 -10.90
CA VAL A 77 21.68 10.50 -11.42
C VAL A 77 22.14 11.90 -11.04
N ALA A 78 23.03 11.95 -10.06
CA ALA A 78 23.72 13.16 -9.69
C ALA A 78 24.52 13.61 -10.91
N GLU A 79 23.87 14.30 -11.84
CA GLU A 79 24.56 15.08 -12.84
C GLU A 79 25.08 16.34 -12.15
N GLY A 80 26.38 16.28 -11.83
CA GLY A 80 27.29 17.42 -11.91
C GLY A 80 27.23 18.46 -10.80
N MET A 81 28.28 18.52 -9.99
CA MET A 81 29.37 19.50 -10.14
C MET A 81 30.51 19.21 -9.17
#